data_AF-K5BDB7-F1
#
_entry.id   AF-K5BDB7-F1
#
_cell.length_a   1.000
_cell.length_b   1.000
_cell.length_c   1.000
_cell.angle_alpha   90.00
_cell.angle_beta   90.00
_cell.angle_gamma   90.00
#
_symmetry.space_group_name_H-M   'P 1'
#
loop_
_entity.id
_entity.type
_entity.pdbx_description
1 polymer ?
#
loop_
_entity_poly.entity_id
_entity_poly.type
_entity_poly.pdbx_seq_one_letter_code
_entity_poly.pdbx_strand_id
1 'polypeptide(L)'
;MPADISGEEARDATLMTYIFNCGTDYAEAPGHKDHNEVAYSADEIQRIIDRQRANSWSYSQDVAFVHANGGRLMTTPNGMLMGLGGNWLQDLYSQRAGTTWGDIFMFNIDNPGDPAGALRNIAGSGQMWHATDGGEPKKVDFDLDRVLHHEEIHSQQWARLGYSRFVVEYGAALTGEQLFGIENKFEKEAGVHDGGYA
;
A
#
# COMPACT_ATOMS: atom_id res chain seq x y z
N MET A 1 -13.77 0.55 -5.13
CA MET A 1 -14.75 1.48 -4.51
C MET A 1 -15.45 2.27 -5.60
N PRO A 2 -16.63 2.89 -5.33
CA PRO A 2 -17.27 3.83 -6.26
C PRO A 2 -16.32 4.98 -6.63
N ALA A 3 -16.42 5.51 -7.85
CA ALA A 3 -15.49 6.55 -8.33
C ALA A 3 -15.79 7.95 -7.75
N ASP A 4 -16.98 8.14 -7.19
CA ASP A 4 -17.49 9.37 -6.58
C ASP A 4 -17.43 9.35 -5.05
N ILE A 5 -16.79 8.32 -4.46
CA ILE A 5 -16.61 8.22 -3.02
C ILE A 5 -15.75 9.38 -2.50
N SER A 6 -16.15 9.96 -1.37
CA SER A 6 -15.33 10.96 -0.69
C SER A 6 -14.13 10.32 0.03
N GLY A 7 -13.11 11.13 0.31
CA GLY A 7 -11.96 10.68 1.12
C GLY A 7 -12.37 10.19 2.52
N GLU A 8 -13.36 10.84 3.14
CA GLU A 8 -13.90 10.44 4.44
C GLU A 8 -14.61 9.09 4.38
N GLU A 9 -15.49 8.89 3.42
CA GLU A 9 -16.15 7.59 3.21
C GLU A 9 -15.13 6.50 2.87
N ALA A 10 -14.07 6.82 2.12
CA ALA A 10 -13.00 5.88 1.82
C ALA A 10 -12.25 5.45 3.10
N ARG A 11 -11.89 6.41 3.97
CA ARG A 11 -11.28 6.15 5.28
C ARG A 11 -12.15 5.24 6.14
N ASP A 12 -13.43 5.57 6.24
CA ASP A 12 -14.37 4.83 7.08
C ASP A 12 -14.60 3.41 6.50
N ALA A 13 -14.73 3.26 5.18
CA ALA A 13 -14.83 1.95 4.53
C ALA A 13 -13.56 1.10 4.73
N THR A 14 -12.38 1.72 4.71
CA THR A 14 -11.12 1.05 5.01
C THR A 14 -11.11 0.51 6.45
N LEU A 15 -11.51 1.31 7.43
CA LEU A 15 -11.58 0.87 8.82
C LEU A 15 -12.61 -0.26 8.98
N MET A 16 -13.78 -0.12 8.34
CA MET A 16 -14.83 -1.14 8.38
C MET A 16 -14.39 -2.47 7.76
N THR A 17 -13.50 -2.45 6.76
CA THR A 17 -12.92 -3.67 6.17
C THR A 17 -12.11 -4.44 7.20
N TYR A 18 -11.20 -3.77 7.92
CA TYR A 18 -10.44 -4.39 9.01
C TYR A 18 -11.36 -4.95 10.11
N ILE A 19 -12.36 -4.16 10.53
CA ILE A 19 -13.29 -4.57 11.60
C ILE A 19 -14.12 -5.79 11.18
N PHE A 20 -14.65 -5.80 9.96
CA PHE A 20 -15.48 -6.91 9.47
C PHE A 20 -14.70 -8.21 9.28
N ASN A 21 -13.43 -8.09 8.90
CA ASN A 21 -12.53 -9.25 8.76
C ASN A 21 -12.04 -9.79 10.11
N CYS A 22 -12.22 -9.06 11.22
CA CYS A 22 -11.71 -9.43 12.54
C CYS A 22 -10.18 -9.63 12.59
N GLY A 23 -9.43 -8.82 11.82
CA GLY A 23 -7.98 -8.96 11.67
C GLY A 23 -7.58 -9.23 10.22
N THR A 24 -6.38 -9.77 10.01
CA THR A 24 -5.86 -10.10 8.68
C THR A 24 -5.69 -11.60 8.44
N ASP A 25 -5.77 -12.41 9.49
CA ASP A 25 -5.46 -13.86 9.49
C ASP A 25 -4.04 -14.17 8.99
N TYR A 26 -3.14 -13.17 8.99
CA TYR A 26 -1.81 -13.27 8.41
C TYR A 26 -0.96 -14.35 9.10
N ALA A 27 -1.04 -14.46 10.43
CA ALA A 27 -0.33 -15.49 11.17
C ALA A 27 -0.84 -16.91 10.87
N GLU A 28 -2.08 -17.07 10.39
CA GLU A 28 -2.70 -18.35 10.09
C GLU A 28 -2.61 -18.73 8.61
N ALA A 29 -2.38 -17.76 7.73
CA ALA A 29 -2.26 -17.96 6.30
C ALA A 29 -1.04 -18.85 5.94
N PRO A 30 -1.15 -19.73 4.92
CA PRO A 30 -0.05 -20.58 4.51
C PRO A 30 1.16 -19.76 4.02
N GLY A 31 2.34 -20.37 4.02
CA GLY A 31 3.58 -19.74 3.51
C GLY A 31 4.40 -18.99 4.57
N HIS A 32 5.43 -18.30 4.11
CA HIS A 32 6.34 -17.54 4.97
C HIS A 32 5.70 -16.22 5.43
N LYS A 33 6.08 -15.76 6.64
CA LYS A 33 5.66 -14.48 7.22
C LYS A 33 6.88 -13.63 7.53
N ASP A 34 6.89 -12.40 7.02
CA ASP A 34 7.99 -11.46 7.24
C ASP A 34 7.84 -10.72 8.59
N HIS A 35 6.62 -10.71 9.15
CA HIS A 35 6.26 -9.98 10.36
C HIS A 35 5.38 -10.81 11.30
N ASN A 36 5.34 -10.39 12.56
CA ASN A 36 4.33 -10.86 13.50
C ASN A 36 3.04 -10.07 13.27
N GLU A 37 1.91 -10.76 13.12
CA GLU A 37 0.59 -10.12 13.09
C GLU A 37 0.27 -9.48 14.45
N VAL A 38 -0.32 -8.29 14.42
CA VAL A 38 -0.91 -7.68 15.62
C VAL A 38 -2.32 -8.23 15.81
N ALA A 39 -2.57 -8.83 16.98
CA ALA A 39 -3.85 -9.48 17.25
C ALA A 39 -5.03 -8.50 17.20
N TYR A 40 -6.14 -8.96 16.62
CA TYR A 40 -7.38 -8.20 16.56
C TYR A 40 -7.87 -7.81 17.96
N SER A 41 -7.95 -6.50 18.19
CA SER A 41 -8.31 -5.93 19.47
C SER A 41 -8.82 -4.49 19.31
N ALA A 42 -9.46 -3.97 20.35
CA ALA A 42 -9.85 -2.55 20.39
C ALA A 42 -8.63 -1.62 20.29
N ASP A 43 -7.51 -2.00 20.90
CA ASP A 43 -6.27 -1.23 20.84
C ASP A 43 -5.70 -1.18 19.41
N GLU A 44 -5.81 -2.29 18.68
CA GLU A 44 -5.37 -2.36 17.29
C GLU A 44 -6.28 -1.53 16.35
N ILE A 45 -7.60 -1.58 16.56
CA ILE A 45 -8.55 -0.69 15.87
C ILE A 45 -8.19 0.77 16.13
N GLN A 46 -7.88 1.13 17.39
CA GLN A 46 -7.50 2.49 17.76
C GLN A 46 -6.17 2.91 17.10
N ARG A 47 -5.18 2.01 17.02
CA ARG A 47 -3.93 2.26 16.30
C ARG A 47 -4.18 2.59 14.83
N ILE A 48 -5.06 1.85 14.16
CA ILE A 48 -5.44 2.12 12.76
C ILE A 48 -6.14 3.47 12.63
N ILE A 49 -7.08 3.80 13.53
CA ILE A 49 -7.75 5.12 13.55
C ILE A 49 -6.73 6.26 13.67
N ASP A 50 -5.76 6.13 14.58
CA ASP A 50 -4.77 7.17 14.80
C ASP A 50 -3.80 7.32 13.63
N ARG A 51 -3.43 6.20 12.98
CA ARG A 51 -2.69 6.21 11.71
C ARG A 51 -3.47 6.91 10.61
N GLN A 52 -4.74 6.56 10.40
CA GLN A 52 -5.61 7.19 9.41
C GLN A 52 -5.78 8.70 9.63
N ARG A 53 -5.80 9.14 10.90
CA ARG A 53 -5.83 10.58 11.24
C ARG A 53 -4.52 11.27 10.88
N ALA A 54 -3.38 10.67 11.24
CA ALA A 54 -2.06 11.19 10.89
C ALA A 54 -1.85 11.26 9.36
N ASN A 55 -2.41 10.30 8.64
CA ASN A 55 -2.37 10.20 7.18
C ASN A 55 -3.62 10.76 6.48
N SER A 56 -4.45 11.54 7.17
CA SER A 56 -5.74 12.07 6.64
C SER A 56 -5.61 12.90 5.37
N TRP A 57 -4.43 13.46 5.13
CA TRP A 57 -4.08 14.16 3.90
C TRP A 57 -4.15 13.24 2.67
N SER A 58 -3.77 11.96 2.78
CA SER A 58 -3.85 11.00 1.66
C SER A 58 -5.29 10.71 1.27
N TYR A 59 -6.20 10.61 2.24
CA TYR A 59 -7.62 10.44 1.98
C TYR A 59 -8.25 11.70 1.35
N SER A 60 -8.01 12.87 1.95
CA SER A 60 -8.66 14.13 1.55
C SER A 60 -8.16 14.69 0.22
N GLN A 61 -6.92 14.37 -0.18
CA GLN A 61 -6.31 14.90 -1.41
C GLN A 61 -6.26 13.85 -2.52
N ASP A 62 -5.90 12.60 -2.21
CA ASP A 62 -5.46 11.67 -3.24
C ASP A 62 -6.57 10.71 -3.72
N VAL A 63 -7.59 10.42 -2.90
CA VAL A 63 -8.70 9.52 -3.31
C VAL A 63 -9.43 10.05 -4.56
N ALA A 64 -9.89 11.30 -4.50
CA ALA A 64 -10.56 11.95 -5.63
C ALA A 64 -9.60 12.14 -6.81
N PHE A 65 -8.34 12.46 -6.53
CA PHE A 65 -7.31 12.60 -7.55
C PHE A 65 -7.15 11.30 -8.35
N VAL A 66 -6.95 10.16 -7.67
CA VAL A 66 -6.74 8.85 -8.31
C VAL A 66 -7.90 8.52 -9.23
N HIS A 67 -9.14 8.68 -8.74
CA HIS A 67 -10.33 8.42 -9.53
C HIS A 67 -10.50 9.35 -10.74
N ALA A 68 -10.20 10.64 -10.58
CA ALA A 68 -10.25 11.62 -11.67
C ALA A 68 -9.24 11.31 -12.79
N ASN A 69 -8.15 10.60 -12.48
CA ASN A 69 -7.11 10.21 -13.42
C ASN A 69 -7.26 8.77 -13.91
N GLY A 70 -8.47 8.20 -13.82
CA GLY A 70 -8.79 6.86 -14.33
C GLY A 70 -8.38 5.71 -13.39
N GLY A 71 -7.63 5.98 -12.33
CA GLY A 71 -7.22 4.98 -11.34
C GLY A 71 -8.38 4.50 -10.46
N ARG A 72 -8.21 3.34 -9.84
CA ARG A 72 -9.19 2.76 -8.91
C ARG A 72 -8.53 2.32 -7.62
N LEU A 73 -9.33 2.35 -6.56
CA LEU A 73 -8.94 2.07 -5.18
C LEU A 73 -9.83 0.97 -4.61
N MET A 74 -9.26 0.18 -3.71
CA MET A 74 -9.89 -0.89 -2.96
C MET A 74 -9.39 -0.84 -1.50
N THR A 75 -10.26 -1.19 -0.56
CA THR A 75 -9.87 -1.33 0.85
C THR A 75 -9.08 -2.62 1.06
N THR A 76 -8.15 -2.61 1.99
CA THR A 76 -7.31 -3.78 2.31
C THR A 76 -7.59 -4.28 3.73
N PRO A 77 -7.32 -5.57 4.03
CA PRO A 77 -7.54 -6.15 5.35
C PRO A 77 -6.77 -5.47 6.48
N ASN A 78 -5.63 -4.84 6.20
CA ASN A 78 -4.77 -4.13 7.17
C ASN A 78 -5.16 -2.66 7.40
N GLY A 79 -6.38 -2.27 7.02
CA GLY A 79 -6.90 -0.92 7.26
C GLY A 79 -6.24 0.16 6.40
N MET A 80 -5.78 -0.17 5.19
CA MET A 80 -5.29 0.78 4.19
C MET A 80 -6.15 0.78 2.92
N LEU A 81 -5.74 1.58 1.94
CA LEU A 81 -6.20 1.50 0.56
C LEU A 81 -5.09 0.89 -0.29
N MET A 82 -5.47 0.10 -1.29
CA MET A 82 -4.62 -0.26 -2.42
C MET A 82 -5.21 0.23 -3.73
N GLY A 83 -4.37 0.50 -4.72
CA GLY A 83 -4.80 1.12 -5.97
C GLY A 83 -3.98 0.76 -7.20
N LEU A 84 -4.62 0.91 -8.36
CA LEU A 84 -4.06 0.70 -9.69
C LEU A 84 -4.41 1.87 -10.60
N GLY A 85 -3.47 2.24 -11.49
CA GLY A 85 -3.62 3.33 -12.44
C GLY A 85 -3.62 4.72 -11.81
N GLY A 86 -3.72 5.75 -12.65
CA GLY A 86 -3.42 7.13 -12.28
C GLY A 86 -2.22 7.63 -13.08
N ASN A 87 -1.86 8.91 -12.97
CA ASN A 87 -0.90 9.54 -13.89
C ASN A 87 0.12 10.49 -13.24
N TRP A 88 0.33 10.47 -11.91
CA TRP A 88 1.28 11.41 -11.29
C TRP A 88 2.07 10.92 -10.07
N LEU A 89 1.46 10.13 -9.17
CA LEU A 89 2.16 9.56 -8.00
C LEU A 89 3.08 8.41 -8.40
N GLN A 90 2.77 7.73 -9.52
CA GLN A 90 3.51 6.57 -10.02
C GLN A 90 4.90 6.95 -10.58
N ASP A 91 5.02 8.11 -11.25
CA ASP A 91 6.28 8.58 -11.86
C ASP A 91 7.33 9.05 -10.84
N LEU A 92 6.91 9.47 -9.64
CA LEU A 92 7.80 10.14 -8.69
C LEU A 92 8.69 9.16 -7.90
N TYR A 93 8.27 7.89 -7.77
CA TYR A 93 8.90 6.92 -6.88
C TYR A 93 8.92 5.47 -7.41
N SER A 94 8.75 5.21 -8.72
CA SER A 94 8.62 3.86 -9.29
C SER A 94 9.68 2.87 -8.80
N GLN A 95 9.36 2.16 -7.72
CA GLN A 95 10.08 0.98 -7.27
C GLN A 95 9.25 -0.25 -7.62
N ARG A 96 9.97 -1.35 -7.86
CA ARG A 96 9.60 -2.61 -8.54
C ARG A 96 8.13 -3.04 -8.42
N ALA A 97 7.50 -2.91 -7.26
CA ALA A 97 6.15 -3.40 -6.96
C ALA A 97 5.05 -2.33 -6.87
N GLY A 98 5.42 -1.10 -6.49
CA GLY A 98 4.47 -0.07 -6.09
C GLY A 98 5.07 0.94 -5.13
N THR A 99 4.22 1.82 -4.60
CA THR A 99 4.62 2.85 -3.63
C THR A 99 3.49 3.12 -2.66
N THR A 100 3.81 3.11 -1.36
CA THR A 100 2.89 3.60 -0.33
C THR A 100 3.03 5.10 -0.10
N TRP A 101 1.88 5.78 -0.16
CA TRP A 101 1.72 7.22 -0.01
C TRP A 101 0.66 7.51 1.06
N GLY A 102 1.11 7.80 2.29
CA GLY A 102 0.22 7.86 3.45
C GLY A 102 -0.41 6.49 3.70
N ASP A 103 -1.74 6.38 3.55
CA ASP A 103 -2.49 5.12 3.68
C ASP A 103 -2.91 4.49 2.33
N ILE A 104 -2.31 4.94 1.22
CA ILE A 104 -2.61 4.42 -0.12
C ILE A 104 -1.38 3.71 -0.69
N PHE A 105 -1.46 2.39 -0.85
CA PHE A 105 -0.50 1.61 -1.62
C PHE A 105 -0.89 1.58 -3.10
N MET A 106 -0.06 2.13 -3.98
CA MET A 106 -0.28 2.10 -5.42
C MET A 106 0.61 1.06 -6.07
N PHE A 107 0.03 0.07 -6.75
CA PHE A 107 0.77 -0.87 -7.57
C PHE A 107 1.43 -0.15 -8.76
N ASN A 108 2.62 -0.61 -9.13
CA ASN A 108 3.34 -0.13 -10.31
C ASN A 108 2.82 -0.81 -11.59
N ILE A 109 1.57 -0.50 -11.94
CA ILE A 109 0.88 -0.97 -13.16
C ILE A 109 0.21 0.23 -13.81
N ASP A 110 0.71 0.60 -14.98
CA ASP A 110 0.29 1.79 -15.71
C ASP A 110 -0.96 1.54 -16.53
N ASN A 111 -1.95 2.41 -16.35
CA ASN A 111 -3.14 2.54 -17.18
C ASN A 111 -3.76 1.22 -17.68
N PRO A 112 -4.07 0.25 -16.79
CA PRO A 112 -4.73 -0.98 -17.22
C PRO A 112 -6.11 -0.63 -17.81
N GLY A 113 -6.51 -1.32 -18.88
CA GLY A 113 -7.79 -1.04 -19.55
C GLY A 113 -9.03 -1.20 -18.66
N ASP A 114 -8.93 -2.02 -17.59
CA ASP A 114 -9.91 -2.13 -16.50
C ASP A 114 -9.20 -2.18 -15.14
N PRO A 115 -8.89 -1.04 -14.50
CA PRO A 115 -8.21 -1.01 -13.21
C PRO A 115 -9.02 -1.68 -12.09
N ALA A 116 -10.36 -1.59 -12.15
CA ALA A 116 -11.22 -2.24 -11.16
C ALA A 116 -11.20 -3.77 -11.31
N GLY A 117 -11.20 -4.27 -12.55
CA GLY A 117 -11.04 -5.68 -12.86
C GLY A 117 -9.68 -6.22 -12.43
N ALA A 118 -8.62 -5.47 -12.68
CA ALA A 118 -7.28 -5.83 -12.23
C ALA A 118 -7.20 -5.92 -10.69
N LEU A 119 -7.73 -4.93 -9.94
CA LEU A 119 -7.79 -5.00 -8.48
C LEU A 119 -8.56 -6.23 -7.97
N ARG A 120 -9.69 -6.57 -8.61
CA ARG A 120 -10.44 -7.79 -8.27
C ARG A 120 -9.65 -9.06 -8.53
N ASN A 121 -8.88 -9.12 -9.61
CA ASN A 121 -8.03 -10.27 -9.92
C ASN A 121 -6.87 -10.40 -8.93
N ILE A 122 -6.23 -9.29 -8.55
CA ILE A 122 -5.19 -9.24 -7.53
C ILE A 122 -5.73 -9.80 -6.22
N ALA A 123 -6.78 -9.17 -5.68
CA ALA A 123 -7.42 -9.57 -4.43
C ALA A 123 -7.91 -11.03 -4.46
N GLY A 124 -8.57 -11.44 -5.54
CA GLY A 124 -9.07 -12.80 -5.68
C GLY A 124 -7.99 -13.87 -5.86
N SER A 125 -6.80 -13.48 -6.32
CA SER A 125 -5.66 -14.40 -6.46
C SER A 125 -4.86 -14.58 -5.18
N GLY A 126 -4.92 -13.61 -4.25
CA GLY A 126 -4.03 -13.57 -3.07
C GLY A 126 -2.55 -13.43 -3.42
N GLN A 127 -2.22 -13.06 -4.66
CA GLN A 127 -0.85 -12.90 -5.13
C GLN A 127 -0.62 -11.46 -5.58
N MET A 128 0.64 -11.04 -5.50
CA MET A 128 1.11 -9.77 -6.03
C MET A 128 1.15 -9.80 -7.55
N TRP A 129 0.98 -8.62 -8.14
CA TRP A 129 1.08 -8.41 -9.58
C TRP A 129 2.02 -7.23 -9.86
N HIS A 130 2.69 -7.27 -11.01
CA HIS A 130 3.58 -6.23 -11.51
C HIS A 130 3.26 -5.90 -12.96
N ALA A 131 3.69 -4.74 -13.45
CA ALA A 131 3.68 -4.46 -14.87
C ALA A 131 4.70 -5.35 -15.59
N THR A 132 4.29 -5.92 -16.72
CA THR A 132 5.24 -6.38 -17.74
C THR A 132 5.91 -5.19 -18.44
N ASP A 133 6.97 -5.44 -19.21
CA ASP A 133 7.61 -4.42 -20.06
C ASP A 133 6.63 -3.75 -21.05
N GLY A 134 5.48 -4.39 -21.34
CA GLY A 134 4.39 -3.85 -22.15
C GLY A 134 3.29 -3.13 -21.37
N GLY A 135 3.45 -2.94 -20.06
CA GLY A 135 2.46 -2.30 -19.17
C GLY A 135 1.35 -3.24 -18.66
N GLU A 136 1.23 -4.45 -19.20
CA GLU A 136 0.17 -5.37 -18.82
C GLU A 136 0.38 -5.93 -17.40
N PRO A 137 -0.67 -6.03 -16.57
CA PRO A 137 -0.61 -6.67 -15.26
C PRO A 137 -0.25 -8.16 -15.38
N LYS A 138 0.79 -8.59 -14.69
CA LYS A 138 1.19 -10.01 -14.58
C LYS A 138 1.29 -10.43 -13.13
N LYS A 139 0.74 -11.62 -12.83
CA LYS A 139 0.85 -12.27 -11.53
C LYS A 139 2.28 -12.75 -11.27
N VAL A 140 2.80 -12.50 -10.08
CA VAL A 140 4.08 -13.04 -9.58
C VAL A 140 3.86 -14.02 -8.44
N ASP A 141 4.85 -14.87 -8.20
CA ASP A 141 4.81 -15.85 -7.10
C ASP A 141 5.23 -15.19 -5.78
N PHE A 142 4.46 -14.17 -5.37
CA PHE A 142 4.64 -13.45 -4.13
C PHE A 142 3.26 -13.20 -3.50
N ASP A 143 3.13 -13.49 -2.21
CA ASP A 143 1.87 -13.42 -1.48
C ASP A 143 1.45 -11.96 -1.27
N LEU A 144 0.21 -11.62 -1.64
CA LEU A 144 -0.35 -10.28 -1.48
C LEU A 144 -0.36 -9.85 -0.01
N ASP A 145 -0.62 -10.75 0.93
CA ASP A 145 -0.71 -10.37 2.35
C ASP A 145 0.67 -9.97 2.90
N ARG A 146 1.75 -10.61 2.40
CA ARG A 146 3.13 -10.20 2.73
C ARG A 146 3.40 -8.77 2.26
N VAL A 147 3.01 -8.45 1.03
CA VAL A 147 3.11 -7.09 0.47
C VAL A 147 2.34 -6.11 1.35
N LEU A 148 1.07 -6.40 1.65
CA LEU A 148 0.24 -5.47 2.38
C LEU A 148 0.80 -5.18 3.78
N HIS A 149 1.35 -6.17 4.48
CA HIS A 149 2.01 -5.93 5.77
C HIS A 149 3.27 -5.09 5.66
N HIS A 150 4.08 -5.31 4.61
CA HIS A 150 5.24 -4.48 4.31
C HIS A 150 4.83 -3.02 4.06
N GLU A 151 3.84 -2.82 3.20
CA GLU A 151 3.32 -1.50 2.83
C GLU A 151 2.61 -0.80 4.01
N GLU A 152 2.00 -1.56 4.91
CA GLU A 152 1.49 -1.02 6.17
C GLU A 152 2.60 -0.41 7.05
N ILE A 153 3.79 -1.00 7.08
CA ILE A 153 4.90 -0.42 7.83
C ILE A 153 5.30 0.92 7.21
N HIS A 154 5.32 1.05 5.88
CA HIS A 154 5.53 2.35 5.24
C HIS A 154 4.46 3.37 5.61
N SER A 155 3.18 2.96 5.64
CA SER A 155 2.09 3.82 6.12
C SER A 155 2.28 4.27 7.58
N GLN A 156 2.76 3.37 8.46
CA GLN A 156 3.12 3.74 9.84
C GLN A 156 4.30 4.72 9.90
N GLN A 157 5.29 4.57 9.03
CA GLN A 157 6.41 5.49 8.94
C GLN A 157 5.94 6.88 8.48
N TRP A 158 5.01 6.96 7.51
CA TRP A 158 4.34 8.22 7.12
C TRP A 158 3.61 8.85 8.29
N ALA A 159 2.83 8.08 9.06
CA ALA A 159 2.11 8.59 10.21
C ALA A 159 3.05 9.10 11.31
N ARG A 160 4.17 8.41 11.55
CA ARG A 160 5.17 8.76 12.57
C ARG A 160 5.99 10.00 12.20
N LEU A 161 6.40 10.13 10.95
CA LEU A 161 7.27 11.22 10.50
C LEU A 161 6.47 12.43 10.01
N GLY A 162 5.25 12.22 9.53
CA GLY A 162 4.45 13.21 8.83
C GLY A 162 4.96 13.49 7.42
N TYR A 163 4.10 14.09 6.60
CA TYR A 163 4.31 14.25 5.16
C TYR A 163 5.70 14.80 4.78
N SER A 164 6.02 16.02 5.25
CA SER A 164 7.22 16.74 4.80
C SER A 164 8.51 16.04 5.23
N ARG A 165 8.52 15.48 6.45
CA ARG A 165 9.71 14.83 6.99
C ARG A 165 9.95 13.48 6.34
N PHE A 166 8.88 12.72 6.08
CA PHE A 166 9.02 11.44 5.39
C PHE A 166 9.58 11.63 3.98
N VAL A 167 9.05 12.59 3.20
CA VAL A 167 9.58 12.90 1.86
C VAL A 167 11.09 13.20 1.88
N VAL A 168 11.53 14.06 2.81
CA VAL A 168 12.94 14.42 2.94
C VAL A 168 13.81 13.22 3.35
N GLU A 169 13.39 12.49 4.39
CA GLU A 169 14.18 11.36 4.89
C GLU A 169 14.21 10.19 3.90
N TYR A 170 13.08 9.88 3.25
CA TYR A 170 12.98 8.82 2.25
C TYR A 170 13.83 9.16 1.02
N GLY A 171 13.75 10.39 0.51
CA GLY A 171 14.60 10.85 -0.60
C GLY A 171 16.10 10.77 -0.26
N ALA A 172 16.49 11.12 0.97
CA ALA A 172 17.88 10.96 1.42
C ALA A 172 18.31 9.49 1.49
N ALA A 173 17.43 8.60 1.95
CA ALA A 173 17.69 7.16 2.02
C ALA A 173 17.85 6.56 0.60
N LEU A 174 16.96 6.90 -0.34
CA LEU A 174 17.06 6.49 -1.74
C LEU A 174 18.36 6.97 -2.39
N THR A 175 18.73 8.24 -2.15
CA THR A 175 20.00 8.79 -2.66
C THR A 175 21.20 8.03 -2.09
N GLY A 176 21.14 7.67 -0.80
CA GLY A 176 22.17 6.87 -0.14
C GLY A 176 22.32 5.47 -0.75
N GLU A 177 21.21 4.81 -1.01
CA GLU A 177 21.17 3.50 -1.68
C GLU A 177 21.73 3.57 -3.09
N GLN A 178 21.26 4.53 -3.90
CA GLN A 178 21.65 4.64 -5.30
C GLN A 178 23.13 5.03 -5.49
N LEU A 179 23.65 5.93 -4.65
CA LEU A 179 25.03 6.42 -4.79
C LEU A 179 26.06 5.58 -4.05
N PHE A 180 25.67 4.94 -2.93
CA PHE A 180 26.62 4.30 -2.02
C PHE A 180 26.28 2.84 -1.71
N GLY A 181 25.19 2.29 -2.27
CA GLY A 181 24.74 0.92 -1.99
C GLY A 181 24.34 0.69 -0.53
N ILE A 182 24.03 1.76 0.20
CA ILE A 182 23.59 1.69 1.60
C ILE A 182 22.12 1.28 1.60
N GLU A 183 21.82 0.13 2.21
CA GLU A 183 20.45 -0.36 2.35
C GLU A 183 19.52 0.73 2.91
N ASN A 184 18.41 0.99 2.21
CA ASN A 184 17.44 2.00 2.60
C ASN A 184 16.82 1.63 3.96
N LYS A 185 17.01 2.50 4.96
CA LYS A 185 16.53 2.26 6.34
C LYS A 185 15.02 2.01 6.44
N PHE A 186 14.23 2.58 5.53
CA PHE A 186 12.78 2.42 5.50
C PHE A 186 12.38 1.06 4.97
N GLU A 187 13.02 0.61 3.90
CA GLU A 187 12.85 -0.74 3.33
C GLU A 187 13.33 -1.81 4.30
N LYS A 188 14.41 -1.53 5.05
CA LYS A 188 14.92 -2.42 6.10
C LYS A 188 13.95 -2.57 7.27
N GLU A 189 13.33 -1.46 7.71
CA GLU A 189 12.29 -1.48 8.75
C GLU A 189 11.02 -2.16 8.25
N ALA A 190 10.62 -1.86 7.02
CA ALA A 190 9.45 -2.46 6.37
C ALA A 190 9.65 -3.94 6.09
N GLY A 191 10.87 -4.38 5.80
CA GLY A 191 11.32 -5.78 5.77
C GLY A 191 10.60 -6.65 4.73
N VAL A 192 11.37 -7.28 3.85
CA VAL A 192 10.94 -8.51 3.17
C VAL A 192 12.10 -9.48 3.27
N HIS A 193 11.87 -10.65 3.86
CA HIS A 193 12.93 -11.61 4.18
C HIS A 193 13.74 -12.04 2.94
N ASP A 194 13.09 -12.08 1.77
CA ASP A 194 13.67 -12.63 0.54
C ASP A 194 14.36 -11.57 -0.36
N GLY A 195 14.60 -10.36 0.15
CA GLY A 195 15.29 -9.29 -0.60
C GLY A 195 14.37 -8.42 -1.46
N GLY A 196 13.07 -8.44 -1.18
CA GLY A 196 12.06 -7.64 -1.86
C GLY A 196 11.52 -8.25 -3.16
N TYR A 197 10.81 -7.43 -3.92
CA TYR A 197 10.02 -7.75 -5.12
C TYR A 197 10.84 -8.17 -6.35
N ALA A 198 11.64 -9.23 -6.24
CA ALA A 198 12.50 -9.74 -7.32
C ALA A 198 11.76 -10.56 -8.38
#